data_AF-A0A355W8C8-F1
#
_entry.id   AF-A0A355W8C8-F1
#
_cell.length_a   1.000
_cell.length_b   1.000
_cell.length_c   1.000
_cell.angle_alpha   90.00
_cell.angle_beta   90.00
_cell.angle_gamma   90.00
#
_symmetry.space_group_name_H-M   'P 1'
#
loop_
_entity.id
_entity.type
_entity.pdbx_description
1 polymer ?
#
loop_
_entity_poly.entity_id
_entity_poly.type
_entity_poly.pdbx_seq_one_letter_code
_entity_poly.pdbx_strand_id
1 'polypeptide(L)'
;MKNYLNIKKNEILAAIYGGRFKDFLILYNSILKNIETANLFSEEDQKKINQIQHIVKKFFPEITKNCHGENVYKKIRKKNAELVKNQLKNVEHVEYNAWKQGLGLTEKQFRVMLKTVTVLQVTIGCSIFCRRCNEWSLPGPRVHFSFDAVKKIMRDLKKAGNSQYICYGASDPLDWREKDKNIIDILNFARAHNCEPDYGILTKVPKGSEKIAENFLKMDLDIGVSITQKNRSRISRIEKKTGRKFQAHHDDEHLLIPAGLDDDFASIKSSITDNYGTQITPEGAVMVIPAFTSPLEPTGQSRMNITPDTSFFLTGEAGIKALLVEYFKPLKAIDQIGQEFTMDRLLDGQIENILMDNGSEEVSVPGMMNMAEYFKTFEPDAVFSRAKLFPAVLKKLKTEILFSSEKRNNLSEKLNHFRQKTHDYLNFCRIKPVAEYKKYTFSFYLKSIKDYLKRHTPEREIIIFLRKQEKGKYNKQYTLLSDIDENGIDLLIKESKKNNFHIFQALIFLLLEDPENRIIEKFIKKYPAKYDPVTGRFCHLTCNYRQIQMLHKFGQYPL
;
A
#
# COMPACT_ATOMS: atom_id res chain seq x y z
N MET A 1 -8.43 -11.83 -3.88
CA MET A 1 -8.98 -12.76 -2.86
C MET A 1 -7.88 -12.99 -1.82
N LYS A 2 -8.15 -12.85 -0.50
CA LYS A 2 -7.12 -13.05 0.54
C LYS A 2 -6.80 -14.55 0.68
N ASN A 3 -5.51 -14.90 0.85
CA ASN A 3 -5.06 -16.28 1.09
C ASN A 3 -5.66 -16.83 2.41
N TYR A 4 -5.98 -18.13 2.46
CA TYR A 4 -6.44 -18.86 3.65
C TYR A 4 -5.70 -18.50 4.93
N LEU A 5 -4.36 -18.50 4.91
CA LEU A 5 -3.55 -18.17 6.09
C LEU A 5 -3.69 -16.71 6.53
N ASN A 6 -3.94 -15.78 5.60
CA ASN A 6 -4.21 -14.38 5.96
C ASN A 6 -5.57 -14.26 6.65
N ILE A 7 -6.59 -14.97 6.17
CA ILE A 7 -7.91 -15.04 6.80
C ILE A 7 -7.78 -15.62 8.21
N LYS A 8 -7.10 -16.76 8.35
CA LYS A 8 -6.89 -17.42 9.65
C LYS A 8 -6.06 -16.59 10.63
N LYS A 9 -5.09 -15.81 10.14
CA LYS A 9 -4.36 -14.84 10.98
C LYS A 9 -5.33 -13.84 11.63
N ASN A 10 -6.21 -13.24 10.85
CA ASN A 10 -7.17 -12.26 11.35
C ASN A 10 -8.22 -12.90 12.27
N GLU A 11 -8.73 -14.09 11.93
CA GLU A 11 -9.65 -14.83 12.81
C GLU A 11 -9.02 -15.19 14.16
N ILE A 12 -7.76 -15.64 14.18
CA ILE A 12 -7.02 -15.90 15.44
C ILE A 12 -6.91 -14.64 16.27
N LEU A 13 -6.50 -13.53 15.66
CA LEU A 13 -6.30 -12.28 16.38
C LEU A 13 -7.62 -11.74 16.95
N ALA A 14 -8.70 -11.80 16.17
CA ALA A 14 -10.04 -11.45 16.62
C ALA A 14 -10.51 -12.34 17.79
N ALA A 15 -10.29 -13.66 17.72
CA ALA A 15 -10.65 -14.58 18.79
C ALA A 15 -9.87 -14.28 20.09
N ILE A 16 -8.58 -13.98 20.00
CA ILE A 16 -7.77 -13.58 21.16
C ILE A 16 -8.31 -12.27 21.76
N TYR A 17 -8.62 -11.28 20.94
CA TYR A 17 -9.12 -9.97 21.38
C TYR A 17 -10.52 -10.02 22.01
N GLY A 18 -11.38 -10.90 21.48
CA GLY A 18 -12.70 -11.17 22.06
C GLY A 18 -12.66 -12.09 23.28
N GLY A 19 -11.49 -12.58 23.72
CA GLY A 19 -11.37 -13.55 24.82
C GLY A 19 -11.96 -14.94 24.50
N ARG A 20 -12.16 -15.25 23.22
CA ARG A 20 -12.74 -16.50 22.73
C ARG A 20 -11.66 -17.58 22.57
N PHE A 21 -11.04 -17.96 23.68
CA PHE A 21 -9.87 -18.86 23.68
C PHE A 21 -10.15 -20.29 23.18
N LYS A 22 -11.40 -20.76 23.30
CA LYS A 22 -11.83 -22.04 22.70
C LYS A 22 -11.81 -21.97 21.17
N ASP A 23 -12.38 -20.91 20.59
CA ASP A 23 -12.38 -20.66 19.15
C ASP A 23 -10.95 -20.52 18.63
N PHE A 24 -10.10 -19.75 19.35
CA PHE A 24 -8.68 -19.64 19.05
C PHE A 24 -8.01 -21.02 18.94
N LEU A 25 -8.22 -21.91 19.92
CA LEU A 25 -7.58 -23.22 19.92
C LEU A 25 -8.05 -24.08 18.74
N ILE A 26 -9.34 -24.02 18.37
CA ILE A 26 -9.89 -24.72 17.20
C ILE A 26 -9.23 -24.19 15.92
N LEU A 27 -9.18 -22.87 15.74
CA LEU A 27 -8.56 -22.22 14.59
C LEU A 27 -7.07 -22.58 14.49
N TYR A 28 -6.36 -22.56 15.61
CA TYR A 28 -4.93 -22.82 15.63
C TYR A 28 -4.59 -24.29 15.33
N ASN A 29 -5.42 -25.22 15.80
CA ASN A 29 -5.32 -26.63 15.40
C ASN A 29 -5.65 -26.84 13.92
N SER A 30 -6.62 -26.11 13.34
CA SER A 30 -6.89 -26.20 11.90
C SER A 30 -5.72 -25.70 11.05
N ILE A 31 -4.99 -24.68 11.52
CA ILE A 31 -3.77 -24.19 10.88
C ILE A 31 -2.68 -25.25 10.98
N LEU A 32 -2.48 -25.85 12.16
CA LEU A 32 -1.52 -26.95 12.30
C LEU A 32 -1.85 -28.10 11.35
N LYS A 33 -3.11 -28.54 11.26
CA LYS A 33 -3.52 -29.61 10.36
C LYS A 33 -3.21 -29.27 8.90
N ASN A 34 -3.56 -28.05 8.46
CA ASN A 34 -3.22 -27.57 7.12
C ASN A 34 -1.70 -27.60 6.89
N ILE A 35 -0.92 -27.20 7.89
CA ILE A 35 0.55 -27.20 7.82
C ILE A 35 1.16 -28.59 7.79
N GLU A 36 0.60 -29.54 8.52
CA GLU A 36 1.04 -30.94 8.51
C GLU A 36 0.75 -31.62 7.18
N THR A 37 -0.34 -31.25 6.50
CA THR A 37 -0.73 -31.79 5.18
C THR A 37 -0.08 -31.09 3.99
N ALA A 38 0.54 -29.92 4.18
CA ALA A 38 1.14 -29.16 3.09
C ALA A 38 2.50 -29.74 2.68
N ASN A 39 2.69 -29.92 1.38
CA ASN A 39 3.96 -30.39 0.81
C ASN A 39 4.96 -29.22 0.60
N LEU A 40 4.46 -28.03 0.27
CA LEU A 40 5.24 -26.82 -0.01
C LEU A 40 4.46 -25.60 0.46
N PHE A 41 5.19 -24.52 0.75
CA PHE A 41 4.62 -23.21 1.11
C PHE A 41 5.26 -22.11 0.28
N SER A 42 4.42 -21.20 -0.22
CA SER A 42 4.88 -19.96 -0.83
C SER A 42 5.57 -19.04 0.20
N GLU A 43 6.28 -18.02 -0.30
CA GLU A 43 6.85 -16.96 0.51
C GLU A 43 5.79 -16.33 1.42
N GLU A 44 4.63 -16.01 0.85
CA GLU A 44 3.52 -15.39 1.57
C GLU A 44 2.94 -16.31 2.65
N ASP A 45 2.78 -17.61 2.37
CA ASP A 45 2.31 -18.56 3.38
C ASP A 45 3.25 -18.59 4.58
N GLN A 46 4.56 -18.69 4.34
CA GLN A 46 5.57 -18.70 5.40
C GLN A 46 5.60 -17.39 6.19
N LYS A 47 5.47 -16.24 5.51
CA LYS A 47 5.33 -14.93 6.16
C LYS A 47 4.11 -14.90 7.08
N LYS A 48 2.94 -15.35 6.60
CA LYS A 48 1.72 -15.38 7.42
C LYS A 48 1.82 -16.39 8.58
N ILE A 49 2.47 -17.54 8.40
CA ILE A 49 2.77 -18.48 9.50
C ILE A 49 3.66 -17.81 10.56
N ASN A 50 4.71 -17.09 10.15
CA ASN A 50 5.59 -16.36 11.08
C ASN A 50 4.82 -15.28 11.84
N GLN A 51 3.94 -14.53 11.17
CA GLN A 51 3.06 -13.54 11.80
C GLN A 51 2.12 -14.20 12.83
N ILE A 52 1.49 -15.33 12.50
CA ILE A 52 0.64 -16.09 13.43
C ILE A 52 1.44 -16.55 14.66
N GLN A 53 2.64 -17.12 14.46
CA GLN A 53 3.51 -17.52 15.57
C GLN A 53 3.91 -16.32 16.44
N HIS A 54 4.12 -15.15 15.85
CA HIS A 54 4.45 -13.93 16.59
C HIS A 54 3.25 -13.40 17.38
N ILE A 55 2.04 -13.42 16.82
CA ILE A 55 0.78 -13.11 17.53
C ILE A 55 0.62 -14.05 18.74
N VAL A 56 0.70 -15.35 18.54
CA VAL A 56 0.58 -16.33 19.64
C VAL A 56 1.66 -16.10 20.69
N LYS A 57 2.89 -15.78 20.25
CA LYS A 57 3.98 -15.45 21.17
C LYS A 57 3.67 -14.23 22.02
N LYS A 58 3.11 -13.19 21.41
CA LYS A 58 2.75 -11.94 22.08
C LYS A 58 1.70 -12.14 23.17
N PHE A 59 0.68 -12.95 22.90
CA PHE A 59 -0.45 -13.20 23.80
C PHE A 59 -0.31 -14.52 24.56
N PHE A 60 0.90 -15.07 24.67
CA PHE A 60 1.14 -16.32 25.38
C PHE A 60 0.60 -16.30 26.82
N PRO A 61 0.87 -15.28 27.65
CA PRO A 61 0.39 -15.26 29.03
C PRO A 61 -1.12 -15.44 29.15
N GLU A 62 -1.89 -14.80 28.26
CA GLU A 62 -3.33 -14.93 28.20
C GLU A 62 -3.77 -16.30 27.65
N ILE A 63 -3.09 -16.81 26.63
CA ILE A 63 -3.40 -18.10 26.00
C ILE A 63 -3.14 -19.27 26.95
N THR A 64 -1.98 -19.30 27.62
CA THR A 64 -1.57 -20.39 28.52
C THR A 64 -2.49 -20.49 29.74
N LYS A 65 -2.97 -19.33 30.23
CA LYS A 65 -3.95 -19.26 31.32
C LYS A 65 -5.31 -19.88 30.96
N ASN A 66 -5.69 -19.90 29.67
CA ASN A 66 -7.07 -20.19 29.26
C ASN A 66 -7.27 -21.43 28.36
N CYS A 67 -6.28 -21.86 27.55
CA CYS A 67 -6.51 -22.92 26.56
C CYS A 67 -5.30 -23.79 26.16
N HIS A 68 -4.14 -23.66 26.83
CA HIS A 68 -2.96 -24.52 26.64
C HIS A 68 -2.52 -24.78 25.17
N GLY A 69 -2.34 -23.71 24.38
CA GLY A 69 -1.92 -23.77 22.97
C GLY A 69 -0.43 -24.06 22.71
N GLU A 70 0.38 -24.33 23.74
CA GLU A 70 1.85 -24.42 23.64
C GLU A 70 2.31 -25.59 22.78
N ASN A 71 1.59 -26.71 22.81
CA ASN A 71 1.90 -27.89 22.00
C ASN A 71 1.73 -27.60 20.50
N VAL A 72 0.65 -26.91 20.14
CA VAL A 72 0.39 -26.50 18.75
C VAL A 72 1.48 -25.54 18.26
N TYR A 73 1.86 -24.58 19.10
CA TYR A 73 2.95 -23.65 18.82
C TYR A 73 4.28 -24.36 18.54
N LYS A 74 4.69 -25.29 19.41
CA LYS A 74 5.93 -26.05 19.23
C LYS A 74 5.93 -26.85 17.93
N LYS A 75 4.80 -27.49 17.58
CA LYS A 75 4.67 -28.28 16.34
C LYS A 75 4.79 -27.41 15.09
N ILE A 76 4.06 -26.30 15.02
CA ILE A 76 4.13 -25.37 13.86
C ILE A 76 5.56 -24.82 13.72
N ARG A 77 6.16 -24.36 14.83
CA ARG A 77 7.53 -23.85 14.82
C ARG A 77 8.54 -24.89 14.34
N LYS A 78 8.42 -26.14 14.79
CA LYS A 78 9.29 -27.25 14.36
C LYS A 78 9.15 -27.50 12.85
N LYS A 79 7.93 -27.64 12.34
CA LYS A 79 7.67 -27.88 10.91
C LYS A 79 8.20 -26.74 10.04
N ASN A 80 7.96 -25.49 10.45
CA ASN A 80 8.48 -24.32 9.73
C ASN A 80 10.02 -24.30 9.69
N ALA A 81 10.68 -24.65 10.80
CA ALA A 81 12.14 -24.74 10.84
C ALA A 81 12.69 -25.87 9.94
N GLU A 82 12.00 -27.01 9.83
CA GLU A 82 12.37 -28.10 8.93
C GLU A 82 12.25 -27.69 7.46
N LEU A 83 11.16 -27.00 7.09
CA LEU A 83 10.94 -26.46 5.75
C LEU A 83 12.03 -25.45 5.36
N VAL A 84 12.27 -24.49 6.25
CA VAL A 84 13.39 -23.53 6.16
C VAL A 84 14.70 -24.28 5.95
N LYS A 85 15.01 -25.32 6.72
CA LYS A 85 16.28 -26.05 6.55
C LYS A 85 16.38 -26.72 5.17
N ASN A 86 15.28 -27.28 4.66
CA ASN A 86 15.27 -27.96 3.37
C ASN A 86 15.42 -26.98 2.20
N GLN A 87 14.69 -25.87 2.21
CA GLN A 87 14.80 -24.83 1.16
C GLN A 87 16.18 -24.16 1.12
N LEU A 88 16.90 -24.14 2.23
CA LEU A 88 18.24 -23.51 2.32
C LEU A 88 19.33 -24.43 1.76
N LYS A 89 19.09 -25.74 1.77
CA LYS A 89 20.00 -26.74 1.19
C LYS A 89 19.85 -26.83 -0.31
N ASN A 90 18.61 -26.68 -0.80
CA ASN A 90 18.26 -26.81 -2.20
C ASN A 90 17.56 -25.51 -2.64
N VAL A 91 18.38 -24.49 -2.92
CA VAL A 91 17.85 -23.23 -3.47
C VAL A 91 17.31 -23.51 -4.86
N GLU A 92 16.05 -23.17 -5.10
CA GLU A 92 15.37 -23.44 -6.37
C GLU A 92 15.66 -22.33 -7.39
N HIS A 93 15.80 -22.72 -8.66
CA HIS A 93 16.01 -21.81 -9.78
C HIS A 93 14.78 -21.83 -10.69
N VAL A 94 14.21 -20.67 -10.96
CA VAL A 94 12.99 -20.52 -11.76
C VAL A 94 13.31 -20.06 -13.17
N GLU A 95 12.90 -20.88 -14.14
CA GLU A 95 13.04 -20.56 -15.57
C GLU A 95 11.89 -19.70 -16.10
N TYR A 96 12.21 -18.82 -17.05
CA TYR A 96 11.24 -17.85 -17.58
C TYR A 96 9.98 -18.48 -18.15
N ASN A 97 10.11 -19.55 -18.94
CA ASN A 97 8.97 -20.17 -19.60
C ASN A 97 8.03 -20.80 -18.57
N ALA A 98 8.59 -21.49 -17.56
CA ALA A 98 7.83 -22.07 -16.47
C ALA A 98 7.12 -20.99 -15.65
N TRP A 99 7.82 -19.91 -15.29
CA TRP A 99 7.23 -18.77 -14.59
C TRP A 99 6.11 -18.10 -15.40
N LYS A 100 6.38 -17.72 -16.66
CA LYS A 100 5.40 -17.04 -17.52
C LYS A 100 4.16 -17.91 -17.73
N GLN A 101 4.33 -19.22 -17.95
CA GLN A 101 3.22 -20.16 -18.07
C GLN A 101 2.46 -20.29 -16.75
N GLY A 102 3.16 -20.33 -15.61
CA GLY A 102 2.58 -20.41 -14.28
C GLY A 102 1.67 -19.22 -13.91
N LEU A 103 1.91 -18.04 -14.49
CA LEU A 103 1.01 -16.89 -14.33
C LEU A 103 -0.37 -17.12 -14.99
N GLY A 104 -0.43 -17.92 -16.05
CA GLY A 104 -1.66 -18.22 -16.80
C GLY A 104 -2.26 -17.01 -17.55
N LEU A 105 -1.57 -15.88 -17.63
CA LEU A 105 -2.08 -14.67 -18.24
C LEU A 105 -2.11 -14.76 -19.77
N THR A 106 -3.14 -14.16 -20.37
CA THR A 106 -3.11 -13.89 -21.81
C THR A 106 -1.96 -12.95 -22.16
N GLU A 107 -1.45 -12.99 -23.39
CA GLU A 107 -0.37 -12.11 -23.83
C GLU A 107 -0.73 -10.62 -23.66
N LYS A 108 -2.01 -10.26 -23.82
CA LYS A 108 -2.49 -8.90 -23.59
C LYS A 108 -2.41 -8.50 -22.11
N GLN A 109 -2.93 -9.33 -21.20
CA GLN A 109 -2.83 -9.11 -19.76
C GLN A 109 -1.37 -9.05 -19.30
N PHE A 110 -0.53 -9.95 -19.79
CA PHE A 110 0.91 -9.98 -19.48
C PHE A 110 1.59 -8.66 -19.87
N ARG A 111 1.33 -8.13 -21.07
CA ARG A 111 1.88 -6.84 -21.50
C ARG A 111 1.38 -5.67 -20.65
N VAL A 112 0.10 -5.68 -20.25
CA VAL A 112 -0.43 -4.65 -19.36
C VAL A 112 0.22 -4.73 -17.98
N MET A 113 0.32 -5.93 -17.40
CA MET A 113 0.98 -6.17 -16.13
C MET A 113 2.40 -5.57 -16.12
N LEU A 114 3.20 -5.85 -17.16
CA LEU A 114 4.58 -5.35 -17.27
C LEU A 114 4.68 -3.82 -17.23
N LYS A 115 3.68 -3.08 -17.72
CA LYS A 115 3.66 -1.60 -17.65
C LYS A 115 3.51 -1.06 -16.23
N THR A 116 3.03 -1.88 -15.31
CA THR A 116 2.71 -1.48 -13.92
C THR A 116 3.71 -2.01 -12.90
N VAL A 117 4.76 -2.69 -13.34
CA VAL A 117 5.77 -3.27 -12.46
C VAL A 117 6.58 -2.17 -11.81
N THR A 118 6.62 -2.18 -10.48
CA THR A 118 7.48 -1.31 -9.67
C THR A 118 8.58 -2.08 -8.94
N VAL A 119 8.41 -3.40 -8.80
CA VAL A 119 9.41 -4.27 -8.17
C VAL A 119 9.63 -5.53 -9.00
N LEU A 120 10.89 -5.80 -9.35
CA LEU A 120 11.37 -7.09 -9.82
C LEU A 120 12.21 -7.72 -8.71
N GLN A 121 11.56 -8.51 -7.84
CA GLN A 121 12.26 -9.26 -6.81
C GLN A 121 12.93 -10.48 -7.47
N VAL A 122 14.26 -10.42 -7.64
CA VAL A 122 15.01 -11.49 -8.31
C VAL A 122 15.21 -12.75 -7.47
N THR A 123 15.13 -12.60 -6.14
CA THR A 123 15.38 -13.65 -5.14
C THR A 123 14.32 -13.60 -4.05
N ILE A 124 13.85 -14.77 -3.58
CA ILE A 124 13.03 -14.92 -2.38
C ILE A 124 13.92 -15.23 -1.20
N GLY A 125 13.70 -14.51 -0.11
CA GLY A 125 14.48 -14.61 1.11
C GLY A 125 15.72 -13.72 1.11
N CYS A 126 16.24 -13.49 2.30
CA CYS A 126 17.29 -12.52 2.56
C CYS A 126 18.30 -13.07 3.57
N SER A 127 19.58 -13.06 3.24
CA SER A 127 20.66 -13.47 4.15
C SER A 127 20.81 -12.52 5.35
N ILE A 128 20.16 -11.36 5.31
CA ILE A 128 20.22 -10.34 6.35
C ILE A 128 18.93 -10.32 7.12
N PHE A 129 19.02 -10.79 8.37
CA PHE A 129 17.92 -10.71 9.31
C PHE A 129 17.83 -9.30 9.93
N CYS A 130 16.86 -8.52 9.47
CA CYS A 130 16.52 -7.23 10.07
C CYS A 130 15.35 -7.39 11.02
N ARG A 131 15.54 -7.02 12.30
CA ARG A 131 14.46 -7.04 13.30
C ARG A 131 13.23 -6.24 12.85
N ARG A 132 13.46 -5.07 12.23
CA ARG A 132 12.45 -4.18 11.66
C ARG A 132 12.24 -4.35 10.15
N CYS A 133 12.48 -5.54 9.59
CA CYS A 133 12.20 -5.75 8.16
C CYS A 133 10.70 -5.58 7.90
N ASN A 134 10.30 -4.53 7.18
CA ASN A 134 8.88 -4.33 6.87
C ASN A 134 8.37 -5.41 5.90
N GLU A 135 9.23 -5.94 5.05
CA GLU A 135 8.85 -7.00 4.11
C GLU A 135 8.66 -8.39 4.76
N TRP A 136 8.95 -8.54 6.07
CA TRP A 136 8.98 -9.82 6.76
C TRP A 136 9.80 -10.89 5.99
N SER A 137 10.92 -10.47 5.40
CA SER A 137 11.77 -11.32 4.56
C SER A 137 12.09 -12.66 5.21
N LEU A 138 11.96 -13.73 4.43
CA LEU A 138 12.33 -15.07 4.90
C LEU A 138 13.86 -15.16 5.10
N PRO A 139 14.32 -15.90 6.12
CA PRO A 139 15.75 -15.96 6.41
C PRO A 139 16.50 -16.76 5.34
N GLY A 140 17.55 -16.21 4.75
CA GLY A 140 18.40 -16.84 3.72
C GLY A 140 17.75 -16.97 2.34
N PRO A 141 18.55 -17.03 1.24
CA PRO A 141 18.04 -17.18 -0.11
C PRO A 141 17.37 -18.55 -0.32
N ARG A 142 16.19 -18.57 -0.96
CA ARG A 142 15.32 -19.76 -1.10
C ARG A 142 15.08 -20.17 -2.53
N VAL A 143 14.72 -19.18 -3.33
CA VAL A 143 14.32 -19.33 -4.72
C VAL A 143 14.83 -18.10 -5.45
N HIS A 144 15.30 -18.24 -6.68
CA HIS A 144 15.60 -17.08 -7.51
C HIS A 144 15.33 -17.37 -8.98
N PHE A 145 15.18 -16.33 -9.77
CA PHE A 145 15.16 -16.48 -11.23
C PHE A 145 16.53 -16.93 -11.76
N SER A 146 16.53 -17.78 -12.79
CA SER A 146 17.74 -18.04 -13.59
C SER A 146 18.21 -16.74 -14.26
N PHE A 147 19.49 -16.65 -14.62
CA PHE A 147 20.02 -15.47 -15.30
C PHE A 147 19.31 -15.21 -16.62
N ASP A 148 19.03 -16.28 -17.37
CA ASP A 148 18.26 -16.19 -18.62
C ASP A 148 16.83 -15.69 -18.38
N ALA A 149 16.23 -16.05 -17.24
CA ALA A 149 14.93 -15.53 -16.88
C ALA A 149 14.95 -14.05 -16.56
N VAL A 150 15.90 -13.58 -15.74
CA VAL A 150 16.06 -12.14 -15.45
C VAL A 150 16.25 -11.35 -16.74
N LYS A 151 17.12 -11.80 -17.65
CA LYS A 151 17.36 -11.15 -18.95
C LYS A 151 16.09 -11.02 -19.79
N LYS A 152 15.27 -12.07 -19.85
CA LYS A 152 14.01 -12.07 -20.60
C LYS A 152 12.99 -11.12 -19.97
N ILE A 153 12.83 -11.15 -18.65
CA ILE A 153 11.92 -10.25 -17.93
C ILE A 153 12.31 -8.78 -18.16
N MET A 154 13.60 -8.42 -18.01
CA MET A 154 14.06 -7.03 -18.22
C MET A 154 13.83 -6.57 -19.66
N ARG A 155 14.05 -7.43 -20.66
CA ARG A 155 13.75 -7.13 -22.07
C ARG A 155 12.26 -6.91 -22.30
N ASP A 156 11.40 -7.68 -21.65
CA ASP A 156 9.96 -7.54 -21.82
C ASP A 156 9.41 -6.30 -21.09
N LEU A 157 9.95 -5.96 -19.92
CA LEU A 157 9.68 -4.67 -19.24
C LEU A 157 10.06 -3.50 -20.15
N LYS A 158 11.26 -3.55 -20.76
CA LYS A 158 11.71 -2.53 -21.70
C LYS A 158 10.79 -2.43 -22.92
N LYS A 159 10.40 -3.55 -23.53
CA LYS A 159 9.45 -3.59 -24.66
C LYS A 159 8.07 -3.04 -24.28
N ALA A 160 7.65 -3.21 -23.03
CA ALA A 160 6.42 -2.64 -22.51
C ALA A 160 6.53 -1.12 -22.25
N GLY A 161 7.74 -0.56 -22.36
CA GLY A 161 8.03 0.86 -22.10
C GLY A 161 8.21 1.17 -20.61
N ASN A 162 8.49 0.17 -19.78
CA ASN A 162 8.66 0.34 -18.33
C ASN A 162 10.14 0.25 -17.92
N SER A 163 10.66 1.32 -17.35
CA SER A 163 11.95 1.38 -16.65
C SER A 163 11.82 1.78 -15.18
N GLN A 164 10.61 2.09 -14.70
CA GLN A 164 10.36 2.61 -13.35
C GLN A 164 10.15 1.50 -12.33
N TYR A 165 11.17 0.64 -12.18
CA TYR A 165 11.14 -0.47 -11.22
C TYR A 165 12.48 -0.63 -10.49
N ILE A 166 12.45 -1.25 -9.31
CA ILE A 166 13.66 -1.67 -8.58
C ILE A 166 13.88 -3.19 -8.73
N CYS A 167 15.14 -3.63 -8.72
CA CYS A 167 15.52 -5.05 -8.83
C CYS A 167 15.64 -5.77 -7.47
N TYR A 168 15.02 -5.24 -6.42
CA TYR A 168 15.03 -5.80 -5.07
C TYR A 168 13.68 -5.57 -4.38
N GLY A 169 13.36 -6.40 -3.40
CA GLY A 169 12.12 -6.33 -2.62
C GLY A 169 12.34 -6.92 -1.24
N ALA A 170 11.69 -8.03 -0.92
CA ALA A 170 11.89 -8.78 0.31
C ALA A 170 13.22 -9.58 0.36
N SER A 171 14.29 -9.08 -0.27
CA SER A 171 15.59 -9.73 -0.42
C SER A 171 16.71 -8.71 -0.55
N ASP A 172 17.95 -9.05 -0.17
CA ASP A 172 19.11 -8.23 -0.53
C ASP A 172 19.53 -8.56 -1.98
N PRO A 173 19.72 -7.57 -2.87
CA PRO A 173 20.11 -7.82 -4.26
C PRO A 173 21.47 -8.50 -4.39
N LEU A 174 22.36 -8.39 -3.38
CA LEU A 174 23.62 -9.12 -3.35
C LEU A 174 23.47 -10.59 -2.98
N ASP A 175 22.28 -11.09 -2.67
CA ASP A 175 22.05 -12.52 -2.43
C ASP A 175 21.87 -13.32 -3.72
N TRP A 176 21.56 -12.66 -4.85
CA TRP A 176 21.35 -13.36 -6.12
C TRP A 176 22.66 -13.94 -6.66
N ARG A 177 22.69 -15.26 -6.89
CA ARG A 177 23.82 -15.99 -7.45
C ARG A 177 23.33 -17.11 -8.35
N GLU A 178 23.98 -17.29 -9.48
CA GLU A 178 23.79 -18.49 -10.30
C GLU A 178 25.14 -18.96 -10.82
N LYS A 179 25.63 -20.09 -10.28
CA LYS A 179 26.97 -20.62 -10.58
C LYS A 179 28.04 -19.55 -10.31
N ASP A 180 28.72 -19.09 -11.36
CA ASP A 180 29.75 -18.06 -11.35
C ASP A 180 29.19 -16.62 -11.46
N LYS A 181 27.90 -16.48 -11.77
CA LYS A 181 27.23 -15.20 -11.97
C LYS A 181 26.65 -14.62 -10.68
N ASN A 182 26.57 -13.29 -10.65
CA ASN A 182 25.98 -12.51 -9.58
C ASN A 182 25.28 -11.27 -10.14
N ILE A 183 24.77 -10.40 -9.25
CA ILE A 183 24.02 -9.20 -9.62
C ILE A 183 24.78 -8.26 -10.58
N ILE A 184 26.13 -8.24 -10.55
CA ILE A 184 26.94 -7.46 -11.50
C ILE A 184 26.67 -7.91 -12.94
N ASP A 185 26.49 -9.21 -13.18
CA ASP A 185 26.21 -9.76 -14.50
C ASP A 185 24.82 -9.32 -15.01
N ILE A 186 23.84 -9.20 -14.10
CA ILE A 186 22.51 -8.65 -14.40
C ILE A 186 22.62 -7.18 -14.80
N LEU A 187 23.36 -6.38 -14.04
CA LEU A 187 23.54 -4.96 -14.31
C LEU A 187 24.31 -4.70 -15.61
N ASN A 188 25.40 -5.44 -15.85
CA ASN A 188 26.16 -5.37 -17.10
C ASN A 188 25.29 -5.72 -18.30
N PHE A 189 24.46 -6.76 -18.18
CA PHE A 189 23.49 -7.09 -19.20
C PHE A 189 22.50 -5.95 -19.44
N ALA A 190 21.93 -5.39 -18.37
CA ALA A 190 20.93 -4.32 -18.45
C ALA A 190 21.50 -3.10 -19.18
N ARG A 191 22.73 -2.69 -18.83
CA ARG A 191 23.46 -1.60 -19.49
C ARG A 191 23.74 -1.88 -20.96
N ALA A 192 24.27 -3.06 -21.26
CA ALA A 192 24.59 -3.46 -22.64
C ALA A 192 23.36 -3.52 -23.56
N HIS A 193 22.16 -3.68 -23.00
CA HIS A 193 20.91 -3.81 -23.75
C HIS A 193 19.94 -2.65 -23.52
N ASN A 194 20.37 -1.56 -22.89
CA ASN A 194 19.53 -0.39 -22.58
C ASN A 194 18.22 -0.75 -21.85
N CYS A 195 18.31 -1.71 -20.92
CA CYS A 195 17.24 -2.22 -20.08
C CYS A 195 17.46 -1.87 -18.59
N GLU A 196 18.32 -0.87 -18.30
CA GLU A 196 18.58 -0.42 -16.94
C GLU A 196 17.28 0.13 -16.30
N PRO A 197 16.98 -0.26 -15.04
CA PRO A 197 15.95 0.41 -14.26
C PRO A 197 16.35 1.86 -13.98
N ASP A 198 15.35 2.73 -13.82
CA ASP A 198 15.52 4.14 -13.46
C ASP A 198 16.07 4.31 -12.03
N TYR A 199 15.94 3.29 -11.19
CA TYR A 199 16.32 3.31 -9.78
C TYR A 199 17.55 2.44 -9.52
N GLY A 200 18.47 2.97 -8.71
CA GLY A 200 19.65 2.26 -8.22
C GLY A 200 19.35 1.10 -7.27
N ILE A 201 20.43 0.46 -6.81
CA ILE A 201 20.37 -0.69 -5.88
C ILE A 201 20.45 -0.23 -4.44
N LEU A 202 19.64 -0.81 -3.55
CA LEU A 202 19.80 -0.70 -2.10
C LEU A 202 20.27 -2.02 -1.51
N THR A 203 21.36 -2.00 -0.73
CA THR A 203 21.90 -3.21 -0.08
C THR A 203 22.37 -2.94 1.35
N LYS A 204 22.43 -3.98 2.18
CA LYS A 204 23.12 -3.98 3.48
C LYS A 204 24.48 -4.69 3.43
N VAL A 205 24.94 -5.06 2.22
CA VAL A 205 26.19 -5.77 1.95
C VAL A 205 26.28 -7.06 2.79
N PRO A 206 25.60 -8.16 2.44
CA PRO A 206 25.61 -9.39 3.23
C PRO A 206 26.99 -10.02 3.39
N LYS A 207 27.15 -10.91 4.37
CA LYS A 207 28.43 -11.60 4.63
C LYS A 207 28.78 -12.47 3.41
N GLY A 208 30.02 -12.38 2.93
CA GLY A 208 30.46 -13.07 1.72
C GLY A 208 30.23 -12.30 0.42
N SER A 209 29.65 -11.09 0.47
CA SER A 209 29.43 -10.24 -0.71
C SER A 209 30.42 -9.07 -0.81
N GLU A 210 31.49 -9.06 -0.02
CA GLU A 210 32.47 -7.97 0.04
C GLU A 210 33.12 -7.70 -1.33
N LYS A 211 33.51 -8.74 -2.06
CA LYS A 211 34.14 -8.59 -3.38
C LYS A 211 33.20 -7.98 -4.42
N ILE A 212 31.91 -8.28 -4.33
CA ILE A 212 30.88 -7.70 -5.21
C ILE A 212 30.68 -6.24 -4.86
N ALA A 213 30.58 -5.92 -3.57
CA ALA A 213 30.49 -4.54 -3.09
C ALA A 213 31.73 -3.70 -3.45
N GLU A 214 32.94 -4.29 -3.44
CA GLU A 214 34.16 -3.64 -3.93
C GLU A 214 34.07 -3.33 -5.43
N ASN A 215 33.55 -4.25 -6.25
CA ASN A 215 33.37 -4.04 -7.68
C ASN A 215 32.32 -2.96 -7.96
N PHE A 216 31.24 -2.95 -7.20
CA PHE A 216 30.21 -1.91 -7.25
C PHE A 216 30.76 -0.50 -7.10
N LEU A 217 31.64 -0.25 -6.11
CA LEU A 217 32.31 1.05 -5.97
C LEU A 217 33.19 1.43 -7.17
N LYS A 218 33.74 0.43 -7.89
CA LYS A 218 34.57 0.67 -9.08
C LYS A 218 33.74 0.97 -10.33
N MET A 219 32.51 0.45 -10.40
CA MET A 219 31.63 0.53 -11.57
C MET A 219 30.80 1.81 -11.66
N ASP A 220 30.93 2.73 -10.71
CA ASP A 220 30.19 4.00 -10.61
C ASP A 220 28.67 3.80 -10.79
N LEU A 221 28.15 2.80 -10.08
CA LEU A 221 26.73 2.44 -10.08
C LEU A 221 25.98 3.27 -9.03
N ASP A 222 24.74 3.64 -9.31
CA ASP A 222 23.82 4.22 -8.33
C ASP A 222 23.45 3.17 -7.27
N ILE A 223 24.13 3.23 -6.12
CA ILE A 223 24.02 2.26 -5.04
C ILE A 223 23.91 2.97 -3.70
N GLY A 224 22.77 2.77 -3.05
CA GLY A 224 22.58 3.07 -1.64
C GLY A 224 23.03 1.90 -0.77
N VAL A 225 23.74 2.20 0.32
CA VAL A 225 24.02 1.23 1.37
C VAL A 225 23.33 1.63 2.66
N SER A 226 22.61 0.66 3.22
CA SER A 226 22.00 0.74 4.53
C SER A 226 23.03 0.35 5.60
N ILE A 227 23.55 1.31 6.34
CA ILE A 227 24.63 1.13 7.32
C ILE A 227 24.01 0.94 8.71
N THR A 228 24.48 -0.07 9.42
CA THR A 228 24.07 -0.49 10.77
C THR A 228 25.30 -0.90 11.57
N GLN A 229 25.21 -1.01 12.89
CA GLN A 229 26.35 -1.48 13.70
C GLN A 229 26.89 -2.84 13.23
N LYS A 230 25.99 -3.72 12.76
CA LYS A 230 26.34 -5.08 12.31
C LYS A 230 27.16 -5.14 11.03
N ASN A 231 27.08 -4.14 10.15
CA ASN A 231 27.79 -4.12 8.87
C ASN A 231 28.81 -2.97 8.75
N ARG A 232 28.82 -1.99 9.65
CA ARG A 232 29.69 -0.80 9.60
C ARG A 232 31.16 -1.16 9.43
N SER A 233 31.71 -2.04 10.25
CA SER A 233 33.13 -2.41 10.19
C SER A 233 33.53 -3.01 8.82
N ARG A 234 32.66 -3.82 8.24
CA ARG A 234 32.85 -4.40 6.91
C ARG A 234 32.78 -3.34 5.82
N ILE A 235 31.81 -2.43 5.89
CA ILE A 235 31.66 -1.32 4.95
C ILE A 235 32.90 -0.45 4.99
N SER A 236 33.33 0.00 6.17
CA SER A 236 34.55 0.82 6.32
C SER A 236 35.80 0.13 5.80
N ARG A 237 35.92 -1.20 5.94
CA ARG A 237 37.03 -1.97 5.37
C ARG A 237 37.00 -1.97 3.84
N ILE A 238 35.83 -2.12 3.23
CA ILE A 238 35.65 -2.04 1.77
C ILE A 238 36.04 -0.65 1.28
N GLU A 239 35.52 0.40 1.91
CA GLU A 239 35.80 1.79 1.53
C GLU A 239 37.29 2.14 1.67
N LYS A 240 37.94 1.69 2.74
CA LYS A 240 39.38 1.86 2.94
C LYS A 240 40.19 1.16 1.85
N LYS A 241 39.77 -0.03 1.42
CA LYS A 241 40.46 -0.83 0.40
C LYS A 241 40.30 -0.25 -1.00
N THR A 242 39.12 0.30 -1.32
CA THR A 242 38.83 0.86 -2.65
C THR A 242 39.19 2.34 -2.78
N GLY A 243 39.36 3.05 -1.67
CA GLY A 243 39.54 4.51 -1.65
C GLY A 243 38.27 5.29 -2.01
N ARG A 244 37.10 4.63 -2.05
CA ARG A 244 35.80 5.23 -2.39
C ARG A 244 34.79 4.97 -1.28
N LYS A 245 33.83 5.88 -1.09
CA LYS A 245 32.77 5.75 -0.09
C LYS A 245 31.45 5.33 -0.75
N PHE A 246 30.64 4.55 -0.03
CA PHE A 246 29.27 4.30 -0.43
C PHE A 246 28.38 5.51 -0.13
N GLN A 247 27.31 5.69 -0.92
CA GLN A 247 26.23 6.57 -0.53
C GLN A 247 25.42 5.90 0.58
N ALA A 248 25.37 6.53 1.75
CA ALA A 248 24.53 6.05 2.85
C ALA A 248 23.06 6.34 2.54
N HIS A 249 22.23 5.30 2.51
CA HIS A 249 20.78 5.46 2.45
C HIS A 249 20.18 5.71 3.84
N HIS A 250 20.70 5.02 4.85
CA HIS A 250 20.57 5.36 6.26
C HIS A 250 21.82 4.91 7.01
N ASP A 251 22.13 5.60 8.10
CA ASP A 251 23.27 5.29 8.97
C ASP A 251 22.82 5.16 10.44
N ASP A 252 21.78 4.36 10.66
CA ASP A 252 21.18 4.10 11.97
C ASP A 252 20.77 2.62 12.08
N GLU A 253 20.80 2.07 13.30
CA GLU A 253 20.25 0.76 13.63
C GLU A 253 18.73 0.69 13.52
N HIS A 254 18.08 1.84 13.73
CA HIS A 254 16.64 1.93 13.87
C HIS A 254 16.02 2.56 12.63
N LEU A 255 15.22 1.77 11.90
CA LEU A 255 14.22 2.36 11.01
C LEU A 255 13.28 3.22 11.87
N LEU A 256 12.98 4.44 11.40
CA LEU A 256 12.11 5.39 12.09
C LEU A 256 10.74 4.79 12.45
N ILE A 257 10.29 3.83 11.65
CA ILE A 257 8.99 3.17 11.78
C ILE A 257 9.20 1.73 12.29
N PRO A 258 8.60 1.35 13.45
CA PRO A 258 8.60 -0.03 13.92
C PRO A 258 7.93 -0.97 12.90
N ALA A 259 8.54 -2.11 12.61
CA ALA A 259 8.02 -3.09 11.66
C ALA A 259 8.55 -4.49 11.99
N GLY A 260 8.13 -5.51 11.24
CA GLY A 260 8.64 -6.87 11.41
C GLY A 260 8.40 -7.40 12.83
N LEU A 261 9.46 -7.82 13.51
CA LEU A 261 9.37 -8.34 14.88
C LEU A 261 9.06 -7.30 15.96
N ASP A 262 9.16 -6.00 15.65
CA ASP A 262 8.74 -4.93 16.57
C ASP A 262 7.25 -4.63 16.50
N ASP A 263 6.54 -5.24 15.56
CA ASP A 263 5.09 -5.22 15.56
C ASP A 263 4.59 -6.03 16.78
N ASP A 264 3.74 -5.40 17.58
CA ASP A 264 3.23 -6.03 18.80
C ASP A 264 1.79 -6.48 18.65
N PHE A 265 1.20 -6.30 17.45
CA PHE A 265 -0.18 -6.57 17.07
C PHE A 265 -1.26 -5.89 17.94
N ALA A 266 -0.93 -5.43 19.15
CA ALA A 266 -1.78 -4.92 20.20
C ALA A 266 -2.02 -3.40 20.13
N SER A 267 -1.28 -2.70 19.27
CA SER A 267 -1.36 -1.26 19.08
C SER A 267 -1.30 -0.91 17.58
N ILE A 268 -1.86 0.25 17.22
CA ILE A 268 -1.76 0.78 15.86
C ILE A 268 -0.42 1.51 15.74
N LYS A 269 0.38 1.15 14.74
CA LYS A 269 1.62 1.83 14.38
C LYS A 269 1.61 2.16 12.90
N SER A 270 2.33 3.21 12.52
CA SER A 270 2.61 3.49 11.11
C SER A 270 3.40 2.32 10.50
N SER A 271 3.21 2.09 9.21
CA SER A 271 4.02 1.19 8.39
C SER A 271 4.23 1.83 7.03
N ILE A 272 5.45 1.79 6.49
CA ILE A 272 5.76 2.43 5.21
C ILE A 272 5.77 1.43 4.07
N THR A 273 5.07 1.75 2.99
CA THR A 273 5.41 1.18 1.69
C THR A 273 5.84 2.31 0.78
N ASP A 274 7.02 2.14 0.22
CA ASP A 274 7.68 3.10 -0.68
C ASP A 274 7.36 2.82 -2.15
N ASN A 275 6.62 1.75 -2.44
CA ASN A 275 6.28 1.30 -3.78
C ASN A 275 4.90 0.64 -3.81
N TYR A 276 4.09 0.95 -4.82
CA TYR A 276 2.86 0.21 -5.10
C TYR A 276 2.68 -0.01 -6.60
N GLY A 277 1.81 -0.95 -6.99
CA GLY A 277 1.72 -1.42 -8.37
C GLY A 277 1.95 -2.91 -8.44
N THR A 278 2.68 -3.40 -9.45
CA THR A 278 2.97 -4.82 -9.60
C THR A 278 4.37 -5.16 -9.09
N GLN A 279 4.44 -6.21 -8.28
CA GLN A 279 5.69 -6.88 -7.88
C GLN A 279 5.78 -8.23 -8.58
N ILE A 280 6.87 -8.43 -9.32
CA ILE A 280 7.26 -9.73 -9.87
C ILE A 280 8.16 -10.44 -8.86
N THR A 281 7.90 -11.72 -8.62
CA THR A 281 8.67 -12.61 -7.77
C THR A 281 8.90 -13.95 -8.49
N PRO A 282 9.88 -14.77 -8.06
CA PRO A 282 10.06 -16.12 -8.58
C PRO A 282 8.80 -17.01 -8.48
N GLU A 283 7.94 -16.76 -7.49
CA GLU A 283 6.70 -17.53 -7.29
C GLU A 283 5.51 -17.03 -8.12
N GLY A 284 5.61 -15.85 -8.76
CA GLY A 284 4.52 -15.27 -9.55
C GLY A 284 4.52 -13.75 -9.53
N ALA A 285 3.36 -13.14 -9.75
CA ALA A 285 3.18 -11.69 -9.71
C ALA A 285 2.06 -11.31 -8.76
N VAL A 286 2.28 -10.23 -8.00
CA VAL A 286 1.31 -9.70 -7.04
C VAL A 286 1.12 -8.20 -7.25
N MET A 287 -0.09 -7.74 -7.04
CA MET A 287 -0.42 -6.32 -6.99
C MET A 287 -0.33 -5.86 -5.54
N VAL A 288 0.55 -4.89 -5.29
CA VAL A 288 0.82 -4.28 -3.99
C VAL A 288 -0.08 -3.06 -3.84
N ILE A 289 -0.89 -3.06 -2.79
CA ILE A 289 -1.78 -1.98 -2.38
C ILE A 289 -1.28 -1.45 -1.04
N PRO A 290 -1.04 -0.14 -0.90
CA PRO A 290 -0.49 0.38 0.34
C PRO A 290 -1.43 0.30 1.54
N ALA A 291 -0.89 -0.16 2.67
CA ALA A 291 -1.58 -0.34 3.94
C ALA A 291 -0.72 0.18 5.10
N PHE A 292 -0.83 1.46 5.43
CA PHE A 292 0.12 2.18 6.30
C PHE A 292 -0.08 1.97 7.81
N THR A 293 -0.84 0.96 8.21
CA THR A 293 -1.15 0.68 9.63
C THR A 293 -1.03 -0.82 9.93
N SER A 294 -0.28 -1.17 10.98
CA SER A 294 0.41 -2.47 11.04
C SER A 294 -0.32 -3.71 11.60
N PRO A 295 -1.43 -3.68 12.38
CA PRO A 295 -1.95 -4.96 12.89
C PRO A 295 -2.58 -5.86 11.80
N LEU A 296 -3.29 -5.26 10.84
CA LEU A 296 -3.97 -5.99 9.77
C LEU A 296 -3.01 -6.36 8.65
N GLU A 297 -2.15 -5.43 8.23
CA GLU A 297 -1.11 -5.68 7.22
C GLU A 297 0.25 -5.21 7.75
N PRO A 298 0.94 -6.03 8.57
CA PRO A 298 2.18 -5.67 9.26
C PRO A 298 3.38 -5.46 8.32
N THR A 299 3.19 -5.69 7.03
CA THR A 299 4.16 -5.41 5.97
C THR A 299 4.00 -4.03 5.33
N GLY A 300 3.01 -3.25 5.77
CA GLY A 300 2.70 -1.97 5.14
C GLY A 300 1.93 -2.11 3.83
N GLN A 301 1.50 -3.33 3.48
CA GLN A 301 1.07 -3.70 2.14
C GLN A 301 -0.03 -4.76 2.18
N SER A 302 -1.16 -4.48 1.55
CA SER A 302 -2.13 -5.49 1.12
C SER A 302 -1.70 -6.05 -0.24
N ARG A 303 -1.62 -7.37 -0.37
CA ARG A 303 -1.20 -8.05 -1.61
C ARG A 303 -2.36 -8.78 -2.27
N MET A 304 -2.48 -8.65 -3.58
CA MET A 304 -3.44 -9.37 -4.40
C MET A 304 -2.72 -10.13 -5.51
N ASN A 305 -2.84 -11.46 -5.53
CA ASN A 305 -2.25 -12.27 -6.59
C ASN A 305 -2.78 -11.86 -7.97
N ILE A 306 -1.88 -11.77 -8.93
CA ILE A 306 -2.23 -11.60 -10.33
C ILE A 306 -2.50 -12.98 -10.91
N THR A 307 -3.69 -13.15 -11.45
CA THR A 307 -4.23 -14.43 -11.96
C THR A 307 -4.94 -14.16 -13.29
N PRO A 308 -5.34 -15.20 -14.05
CA PRO A 308 -6.12 -15.01 -15.27
C PRO A 308 -7.40 -14.18 -15.07
N ASP A 309 -7.97 -14.21 -13.86
CA ASP A 309 -9.20 -13.48 -13.48
C ASP A 309 -8.95 -12.01 -13.09
N THR A 310 -7.69 -11.56 -13.04
CA THR A 310 -7.35 -10.18 -12.70
C THR A 310 -7.85 -9.21 -13.76
N SER A 311 -8.79 -8.34 -13.39
CA SER A 311 -9.50 -7.42 -14.31
C SER A 311 -8.85 -6.04 -14.47
N PHE A 312 -7.91 -5.68 -13.60
CA PHE A 312 -7.21 -4.41 -13.64
C PHE A 312 -5.81 -4.53 -13.03
N PHE A 313 -4.95 -3.55 -13.29
CA PHE A 313 -3.59 -3.43 -12.74
C PHE A 313 -3.37 -2.00 -12.26
N LEU A 314 -2.96 -1.80 -11.00
CA LEU A 314 -2.74 -0.45 -10.48
C LEU A 314 -1.62 0.27 -11.21
N THR A 315 -1.83 1.54 -11.58
CA THR A 315 -0.77 2.40 -12.07
C THR A 315 0.19 2.68 -10.90
N GLY A 316 1.29 1.93 -10.87
CA GLY A 316 2.25 1.98 -9.78
C GLY A 316 3.03 3.29 -9.73
N GLU A 317 3.51 3.62 -8.54
CA GLU A 317 4.49 4.68 -8.29
C GLU A 317 5.57 4.13 -7.36
N ALA A 318 6.77 4.69 -7.45
CA ALA A 318 7.92 4.27 -6.67
C ALA A 318 8.65 5.46 -6.03
N GLY A 319 9.23 5.23 -4.85
CA GLY A 319 10.00 6.21 -4.08
C GLY A 319 9.15 7.41 -3.62
N ILE A 320 9.70 8.63 -3.70
CA ILE A 320 9.05 9.86 -3.22
C ILE A 320 7.67 10.07 -3.86
N LYS A 321 7.48 9.69 -5.12
CA LYS A 321 6.20 9.85 -5.81
C LYS A 321 5.10 9.03 -5.16
N ALA A 322 5.43 7.82 -4.67
CA ALA A 322 4.48 6.98 -3.95
C ALA A 322 4.03 7.63 -2.63
N LEU A 323 4.91 8.35 -1.92
CA LEU A 323 4.54 9.03 -0.67
C LEU A 323 3.57 10.20 -0.87
N LEU A 324 3.54 10.80 -2.05
CA LEU A 324 2.66 11.93 -2.38
C LEU A 324 1.24 11.51 -2.79
N VAL A 325 0.98 10.21 -2.92
CA VAL A 325 -0.34 9.70 -3.31
C VAL A 325 -1.31 9.79 -2.13
N GLU A 326 -2.50 10.34 -2.37
CA GLU A 326 -3.58 10.40 -1.40
C GLU A 326 -4.31 9.05 -1.34
N TYR A 327 -3.79 8.10 -0.57
CA TYR A 327 -4.27 6.71 -0.53
C TYR A 327 -5.67 6.50 0.05
N PHE A 328 -6.35 7.55 0.50
CA PHE A 328 -7.77 7.52 0.80
C PHE A 328 -8.65 7.87 -0.41
N LYS A 329 -8.08 8.17 -1.58
CA LYS A 329 -8.83 8.35 -2.84
C LYS A 329 -8.75 7.12 -3.73
N PRO A 330 -9.72 6.89 -4.62
CA PRO A 330 -9.64 5.79 -5.57
C PRO A 330 -8.38 5.88 -6.44
N LEU A 331 -7.68 4.75 -6.57
CA LEU A 331 -6.41 4.67 -7.28
C LEU A 331 -6.62 4.65 -8.80
N LYS A 332 -5.56 4.96 -9.55
CA LYS A 332 -5.51 4.77 -11.00
C LYS A 332 -5.16 3.33 -11.33
N ALA A 333 -5.76 2.82 -12.39
CA ALA A 333 -5.53 1.46 -12.87
C ALA A 333 -5.58 1.39 -14.40
N ILE A 334 -5.07 0.30 -14.93
CA ILE A 334 -5.15 -0.08 -16.33
C ILE A 334 -5.98 -1.36 -16.40
N ASP A 335 -6.98 -1.40 -17.27
CA ASP A 335 -7.78 -2.61 -17.47
C ASP A 335 -7.05 -3.68 -18.32
N GLN A 336 -7.66 -4.84 -18.49
CA GLN A 336 -7.10 -5.93 -19.31
C GLN A 336 -6.88 -5.55 -20.78
N ILE A 337 -7.53 -4.50 -21.28
CA ILE A 337 -7.38 -4.05 -22.67
C ILE A 337 -6.34 -2.95 -22.84
N GLY A 338 -5.76 -2.45 -21.73
CA GLY A 338 -4.72 -1.42 -21.73
C GLY A 338 -5.26 0.01 -21.59
N GLN A 339 -6.53 0.19 -21.24
CA GLN A 339 -7.13 1.50 -21.02
C GLN A 339 -6.92 1.94 -19.56
N GLU A 340 -6.38 3.15 -19.40
CA GLU A 340 -6.27 3.79 -18.10
C GLU A 340 -7.62 4.30 -17.60
N PHE A 341 -7.91 4.07 -16.32
CA PHE A 341 -9.09 4.58 -15.64
C PHE A 341 -8.78 4.87 -14.17
N THR A 342 -9.68 5.59 -13.51
CA THR A 342 -9.66 5.73 -12.05
C THR A 342 -10.73 4.81 -11.48
N MET A 343 -10.38 4.05 -10.45
CA MET A 343 -11.32 3.17 -9.79
C MET A 343 -12.52 3.96 -9.24
N ASP A 344 -13.69 3.34 -9.19
CA ASP A 344 -14.92 3.92 -8.67
C ASP A 344 -15.10 3.69 -7.16
N ARG A 345 -14.22 2.88 -6.56
CA ARG A 345 -14.25 2.45 -5.17
C ARG A 345 -12.86 2.44 -4.55
N LEU A 346 -12.83 2.36 -3.23
CA LEU A 346 -11.62 2.07 -2.47
C LEU A 346 -11.37 0.56 -2.43
N LEU A 347 -10.09 0.19 -2.39
CA LEU A 347 -9.65 -1.18 -2.10
C LEU A 347 -9.65 -1.42 -0.59
N ASP A 348 -9.77 -2.69 -0.18
CA ASP A 348 -9.88 -3.09 1.23
C ASP A 348 -8.72 -2.49 2.07
N GLY A 349 -7.46 -2.59 1.61
CA GLY A 349 -6.31 -1.99 2.31
C GLY A 349 -6.38 -0.46 2.48
N GLN A 350 -7.05 0.26 1.57
CA GLN A 350 -7.29 1.70 1.73
C GLN A 350 -8.33 1.98 2.81
N ILE A 351 -9.37 1.14 2.91
CA ILE A 351 -10.42 1.26 3.93
C ILE A 351 -9.86 0.90 5.30
N GLU A 352 -9.04 -0.14 5.39
CA GLU A 352 -8.31 -0.53 6.60
C GLU A 352 -7.46 0.66 7.13
N ASN A 353 -6.74 1.37 6.25
CA ASN A 353 -6.00 2.58 6.63
C ASN A 353 -6.91 3.68 7.21
N ILE A 354 -8.03 3.97 6.54
CA ILE A 354 -8.98 4.99 7.01
C ILE A 354 -9.55 4.61 8.38
N LEU A 355 -9.81 3.32 8.61
CA LEU A 355 -10.36 2.82 9.87
C LEU A 355 -9.34 2.84 11.02
N MET A 356 -8.05 2.72 10.72
CA MET A 356 -6.97 2.75 11.72
C MET A 356 -6.36 4.15 11.93
N ASP A 357 -6.62 5.11 11.03
CA ASP A 357 -6.18 6.49 11.17
C ASP A 357 -6.98 7.22 12.27
N ASN A 358 -6.28 7.61 13.34
CA ASN A 358 -6.82 8.37 14.46
C ASN A 358 -6.43 9.87 14.43
N GLY A 359 -5.75 10.29 13.37
CA GLY A 359 -5.28 11.66 13.13
C GLY A 359 -3.99 12.04 13.87
N SER A 360 -3.35 11.10 14.57
CA SER A 360 -2.06 11.35 15.21
C SER A 360 -0.89 11.19 14.23
N GLU A 361 0.18 11.94 14.49
CA GLU A 361 1.43 11.83 13.73
C GLU A 361 2.10 10.46 13.94
N GLU A 362 1.86 9.80 15.07
CA GLU A 362 2.47 8.50 15.41
C GLU A 362 1.99 7.36 14.47
N VAL A 363 0.74 7.44 14.00
CA VAL A 363 0.15 6.46 13.09
C VAL A 363 0.23 6.87 11.62
N SER A 364 0.75 8.08 11.35
CA SER A 364 0.92 8.63 10.00
C SER A 364 2.36 8.44 9.54
N VAL A 365 2.56 7.98 8.31
CA VAL A 365 3.91 7.92 7.73
C VAL A 365 4.39 9.33 7.39
N PRO A 366 5.63 9.73 7.74
CA PRO A 366 6.15 11.05 7.41
C PRO A 366 6.06 11.36 5.91
N GLY A 367 5.57 12.57 5.60
CA GLY A 367 5.40 13.03 4.21
C GLY A 367 4.09 12.61 3.55
N MET A 368 3.29 11.75 4.20
CA MET A 368 1.95 11.41 3.75
C MET A 368 0.89 12.29 4.42
N MET A 369 -0.13 12.67 3.65
CA MET A 369 -1.30 13.34 4.20
C MET A 369 -2.19 12.33 4.94
N ASN A 370 -2.57 12.62 6.18
CA ASN A 370 -3.53 11.81 6.94
C ASN A 370 -4.98 12.31 6.79
N MET A 371 -5.95 11.54 7.28
CA MET A 371 -7.37 11.88 7.17
C MET A 371 -7.72 13.16 7.93
N ALA A 372 -7.07 13.43 9.07
CA ALA A 372 -7.30 14.67 9.81
C ALA A 372 -6.91 15.91 9.00
N GLU A 373 -5.75 15.88 8.36
CA GLU A 373 -5.28 16.91 7.44
C GLU A 373 -6.19 17.04 6.21
N TYR A 374 -6.61 15.90 5.65
CA TYR A 374 -7.54 15.90 4.52
C TYR A 374 -8.87 16.60 4.88
N PHE A 375 -9.44 16.29 6.05
CA PHE A 375 -10.71 16.91 6.49
C PHE A 375 -10.56 18.39 6.87
N LYS A 376 -9.37 18.86 7.26
CA LYS A 376 -9.09 20.30 7.44
C LYS A 376 -9.23 21.06 6.12
N THR A 377 -9.05 20.42 4.96
CA THR A 377 -9.21 21.09 3.66
C THR A 377 -10.63 21.62 3.41
N PHE A 378 -11.64 21.11 4.12
CA PHE A 378 -13.03 21.60 4.03
C PHE A 378 -13.34 22.76 4.98
N GLU A 379 -12.42 23.15 5.86
CA GLU A 379 -12.63 24.21 6.84
C GLU A 379 -12.47 25.61 6.22
N PRO A 380 -13.16 26.65 6.74
CA PRO A 380 -13.13 28.00 6.17
C PRO A 380 -11.72 28.56 5.95
N ASP A 381 -10.79 28.33 6.88
CA ASP A 381 -9.42 28.83 6.79
C ASP A 381 -8.68 28.26 5.56
N ALA A 382 -8.90 26.98 5.25
CA ALA A 382 -8.37 26.34 4.05
C ALA A 382 -9.04 26.88 2.78
N VAL A 383 -10.34 27.16 2.81
CA VAL A 383 -11.08 27.78 1.69
C VAL A 383 -10.50 29.16 1.36
N PHE A 384 -10.33 30.02 2.37
CA PHE A 384 -9.78 31.35 2.20
C PHE A 384 -8.31 31.33 1.77
N SER A 385 -7.52 30.39 2.29
CA SER A 385 -6.13 30.22 1.88
C SER A 385 -6.02 29.81 0.40
N ARG A 386 -6.86 28.90 -0.08
CA ARG A 386 -6.92 28.54 -1.51
C ARG A 386 -7.32 29.71 -2.40
N ALA A 387 -8.25 30.55 -1.94
CA ALA A 387 -8.65 31.75 -2.68
C ALA A 387 -7.46 32.70 -2.92
N LYS A 388 -6.58 32.87 -1.91
CA LYS A 388 -5.35 33.68 -2.03
C LYS A 388 -4.36 33.10 -3.06
N LEU A 389 -4.33 31.77 -3.21
CA LEU A 389 -3.45 31.07 -4.17
C LEU A 389 -3.97 31.10 -5.61
N PHE A 390 -5.19 31.59 -5.85
CA PHE A 390 -5.83 31.55 -7.17
C PHE A 390 -4.97 32.14 -8.30
N PRO A 391 -4.28 33.30 -8.16
CA PRO A 391 -3.45 33.84 -9.22
C PRO A 391 -2.31 32.90 -9.64
N ALA A 392 -1.64 32.27 -8.67
CA ALA A 392 -0.56 31.31 -8.92
C ALA A 392 -1.09 30.04 -9.60
N VAL A 393 -2.24 29.54 -9.15
CA VAL A 393 -2.89 28.37 -9.76
C VAL A 393 -3.35 28.66 -11.18
N LEU A 394 -3.94 29.83 -11.44
CA LEU A 394 -4.38 30.23 -12.78
C LEU A 394 -3.19 30.32 -13.74
N LYS A 395 -2.07 30.90 -13.30
CA LYS A 395 -0.82 30.94 -14.09
C LYS A 395 -0.36 29.53 -14.43
N LYS A 396 -0.35 28.62 -13.46
CA LYS A 396 0.03 27.22 -13.66
C LYS A 396 -0.90 26.50 -14.65
N LEU A 397 -2.22 26.60 -14.47
CA LEU A 397 -3.21 26.00 -15.38
C LEU A 397 -3.08 26.54 -16.80
N LYS A 398 -2.79 27.83 -16.97
CA LYS A 398 -2.57 28.46 -18.28
C LYS A 398 -1.36 27.83 -18.96
N THR A 399 -0.25 27.68 -18.24
CA THR A 399 0.96 27.03 -18.75
C THR A 399 0.73 25.56 -19.09
N GLU A 400 0.13 24.80 -18.18
CA GLU A 400 -0.05 23.34 -18.33
C GLU A 400 -1.08 22.95 -19.39
N ILE A 401 -2.11 23.78 -19.63
CA ILE A 401 -3.21 23.43 -20.54
C ILE A 401 -3.09 24.17 -21.86
N LEU A 402 -2.92 25.49 -21.83
CA LEU A 402 -2.95 26.32 -23.04
C LEU A 402 -1.59 26.37 -23.74
N PHE A 403 -0.49 26.31 -22.99
CA PHE A 403 0.88 26.34 -23.53
C PHE A 403 1.57 24.97 -23.51
N SER A 404 0.81 23.88 -23.31
CA SER A 404 1.39 22.53 -23.38
C SER A 404 1.90 22.22 -24.78
N SER A 405 3.11 21.67 -24.85
CA SER A 405 3.73 21.15 -26.08
C SER A 405 3.04 19.89 -26.62
N GLU A 406 2.09 19.32 -25.85
CA GLU A 406 1.30 18.17 -26.27
C GLU A 406 0.40 18.53 -27.47
N LYS A 407 0.50 17.69 -28.50
CA LYS A 407 -0.32 17.70 -29.73
C LYS A 407 -1.77 17.28 -29.47
N ARG A 408 -2.47 17.90 -28.50
CA ARG A 408 -3.94 17.88 -28.52
C ARG A 408 -4.38 18.87 -29.59
N ASN A 409 -4.79 18.31 -30.72
CA ASN A 409 -5.44 19.03 -31.81
C ASN A 409 -6.70 19.72 -31.26
N ASN A 410 -6.86 21.02 -31.59
CA ASN A 410 -7.95 21.95 -31.25
C ASN A 410 -7.77 22.84 -30.00
N LEU A 411 -7.46 24.12 -30.26
CA LEU A 411 -7.43 25.21 -29.26
C LEU A 411 -8.74 25.35 -28.46
N SER A 412 -9.88 25.06 -29.09
CA SER A 412 -11.20 25.11 -28.45
C SER A 412 -11.32 24.12 -27.29
N GLU A 413 -10.81 22.89 -27.46
CA GLU A 413 -10.81 21.87 -26.41
C GLU A 413 -9.89 22.26 -25.25
N LYS A 414 -8.70 22.79 -25.56
CA LYS A 414 -7.77 23.31 -24.53
C LYS A 414 -8.41 24.47 -23.74
N LEU A 415 -9.08 25.40 -24.42
CA LEU A 415 -9.78 26.52 -23.79
C LEU A 415 -10.94 26.05 -22.90
N ASN A 416 -11.74 25.10 -23.39
CA ASN A 416 -12.84 24.52 -22.61
C ASN A 416 -12.31 23.79 -21.37
N HIS A 417 -11.25 23.00 -21.51
CA HIS A 417 -10.61 22.32 -20.39
C HIS A 417 -10.05 23.32 -19.36
N PHE A 418 -9.39 24.38 -19.81
CA PHE A 418 -8.87 25.44 -18.95
C PHE A 418 -10.00 26.17 -18.18
N ARG A 419 -11.08 26.54 -18.88
CA ARG A 419 -12.26 27.18 -18.25
C ARG A 419 -12.89 26.28 -17.20
N GLN A 420 -13.06 25.00 -17.51
CA GLN A 420 -13.60 24.01 -16.58
C GLN A 420 -12.74 23.90 -15.32
N LYS A 421 -11.43 23.65 -15.47
CA LYS A 421 -10.49 23.55 -14.33
C LYS A 421 -10.45 24.83 -13.48
N THR A 422 -10.53 25.99 -14.12
CA THR A 422 -10.58 27.29 -13.44
C THR A 422 -11.88 27.45 -12.65
N HIS A 423 -13.02 27.10 -13.25
CA HIS A 423 -14.33 27.14 -12.60
C HIS A 423 -14.38 26.20 -11.39
N ASP A 424 -13.88 24.97 -11.54
CA ASP A 424 -13.86 23.99 -10.46
C ASP A 424 -12.98 24.45 -9.29
N TYR A 425 -11.82 25.05 -9.57
CA TYR A 425 -10.97 25.65 -8.54
C TYR A 425 -11.68 26.81 -7.83
N LEU A 426 -12.32 27.72 -8.57
CA LEU A 426 -13.09 28.83 -7.99
C LEU A 426 -14.23 28.35 -7.10
N ASN A 427 -14.92 27.27 -7.48
CA ASN A 427 -15.93 26.66 -6.61
C ASN A 427 -15.30 26.13 -5.32
N PHE A 428 -14.10 25.56 -5.38
CA PHE A 428 -13.36 25.07 -4.22
C PHE A 428 -12.76 26.17 -3.32
N CYS A 429 -12.88 27.43 -3.74
CA CYS A 429 -12.57 28.64 -2.98
C CYS A 429 -13.80 29.29 -2.32
N ARG A 430 -14.97 28.64 -2.38
CA ARG A 430 -16.23 29.16 -1.82
C ARG A 430 -16.78 28.22 -0.74
N ILE A 431 -17.26 28.80 0.36
CA ILE A 431 -17.77 28.04 1.52
C ILE A 431 -18.92 27.10 1.15
N LYS A 432 -19.94 27.60 0.42
CA LYS A 432 -21.14 26.81 0.07
C LYS A 432 -20.82 25.57 -0.79
N PRO A 433 -20.11 25.67 -1.93
CA PRO A 433 -19.71 24.48 -2.69
C PRO A 433 -18.82 23.52 -1.90
N VAL A 434 -17.90 24.03 -1.08
CA VAL A 434 -17.02 23.20 -0.24
C VAL A 434 -17.82 22.39 0.79
N ALA A 435 -18.87 22.97 1.39
CA ALA A 435 -19.77 22.24 2.28
C ALA A 435 -20.49 21.09 1.57
N GLU A 436 -20.88 21.28 0.29
CA GLU A 436 -21.47 20.21 -0.53
C GLU A 436 -20.47 19.11 -0.85
N TYR A 437 -19.23 19.45 -1.26
CA TYR A 437 -18.18 18.45 -1.48
C TYR A 437 -17.88 17.64 -0.21
N LYS A 438 -17.84 18.32 0.94
CA LYS A 438 -17.66 17.68 2.26
C LYS A 438 -18.74 16.64 2.50
N LYS A 439 -20.01 16.97 2.29
CA LYS A 439 -21.13 16.02 2.43
C LYS A 439 -20.95 14.76 1.58
N TYR A 440 -20.63 14.91 0.29
CA TYR A 440 -20.42 13.75 -0.59
C TYR A 440 -19.16 12.94 -0.22
N THR A 441 -18.13 13.62 0.30
CA THR A 441 -16.94 12.96 0.84
C THR A 441 -17.30 12.04 2.02
N PHE A 442 -18.08 12.54 2.98
CA PHE A 442 -18.59 11.73 4.09
C PHE A 442 -19.40 10.53 3.57
N SER A 443 -20.36 10.76 2.67
CA SER A 443 -21.20 9.70 2.13
C SER A 443 -20.38 8.60 1.44
N PHE A 444 -19.41 8.98 0.60
CA PHE A 444 -18.54 8.02 -0.09
C PHE A 444 -17.75 7.15 0.88
N TYR A 445 -17.12 7.75 1.90
CA TYR A 445 -16.35 7.00 2.88
C TYR A 445 -17.22 6.12 3.75
N LEU A 446 -18.34 6.64 4.28
CA LEU A 446 -19.25 5.85 5.13
C LEU A 446 -19.83 4.66 4.38
N LYS A 447 -20.15 4.82 3.08
CA LYS A 447 -20.56 3.69 2.23
C LYS A 447 -19.46 2.65 2.12
N SER A 448 -18.24 3.09 1.77
CA SER A 448 -17.09 2.19 1.60
C SER A 448 -16.78 1.42 2.89
N ILE A 449 -16.79 2.12 4.03
CA ILE A 449 -16.57 1.54 5.36
C ILE A 449 -17.70 0.56 5.71
N LYS A 450 -18.97 0.93 5.53
CA LYS A 450 -20.11 0.04 5.76
C LYS A 450 -19.97 -1.26 4.96
N ASP A 451 -19.75 -1.14 3.66
CA ASP A 451 -19.65 -2.29 2.74
C ASP A 451 -18.45 -3.20 3.08
N TYR A 452 -17.37 -2.63 3.62
CA TYR A 452 -16.23 -3.37 4.14
C TYR A 452 -16.59 -4.10 5.45
N LEU A 453 -17.09 -3.39 6.47
CA LEU A 453 -17.37 -3.97 7.79
C LEU A 453 -18.41 -5.10 7.75
N LYS A 454 -19.34 -5.08 6.78
CA LYS A 454 -20.30 -6.18 6.56
C LYS A 454 -19.66 -7.48 6.05
N ARG A 455 -18.52 -7.39 5.37
CA ARG A 455 -17.82 -8.54 4.77
C ARG A 455 -16.60 -9.01 5.58
N HIS A 456 -16.10 -8.16 6.49
CA HIS A 456 -14.83 -8.34 7.18
C HIS A 456 -15.00 -8.34 8.71
N THR A 457 -15.78 -9.31 9.22
CA THR A 457 -16.09 -9.41 10.67
C THR A 457 -14.85 -9.55 11.56
N PRO A 458 -13.86 -10.42 11.26
CA PRO A 458 -12.65 -10.52 12.08
C PRO A 458 -11.88 -9.20 12.12
N GLU A 459 -11.69 -8.53 10.98
CA GLU A 459 -11.01 -7.24 10.94
C GLU A 459 -11.75 -6.16 11.72
N ARG A 460 -13.09 -6.14 11.67
CA ARG A 460 -13.91 -5.25 12.48
C ARG A 460 -13.64 -5.44 13.99
N GLU A 461 -13.66 -6.69 14.48
CA GLU A 461 -13.36 -6.99 15.88
C GLU A 461 -11.94 -6.52 16.27
N ILE A 462 -10.97 -6.74 15.39
CA ILE A 462 -9.59 -6.27 15.58
C ILE A 462 -9.55 -4.74 15.72
N ILE A 463 -10.19 -4.02 14.80
CA ILE A 463 -10.21 -2.55 14.80
C ILE A 463 -10.90 -2.02 16.07
N ILE A 464 -12.03 -2.61 16.49
CA ILE A 464 -12.72 -2.22 17.73
C ILE A 464 -11.77 -2.37 18.93
N PHE A 465 -11.08 -3.50 19.04
CA PHE A 465 -10.15 -3.74 20.14
C PHE A 465 -9.01 -2.72 20.16
N LEU A 466 -8.38 -2.48 19.00
CA LEU A 466 -7.25 -1.57 18.86
C LEU A 466 -7.62 -0.12 19.17
N ARG A 467 -8.85 0.28 18.81
CA ARG A 467 -9.33 1.66 18.96
C ARG A 467 -10.21 1.88 20.19
N LYS A 468 -10.36 0.88 21.07
CA LYS A 468 -11.27 0.93 22.23
C LYS A 468 -11.04 2.13 23.16
N GLN A 469 -9.78 2.53 23.34
CA GLN A 469 -9.42 3.67 24.20
C GLN A 469 -9.69 5.03 23.53
N GLU A 470 -9.84 5.05 22.20
CA GLU A 470 -10.06 6.28 21.44
C GLU A 470 -11.52 6.70 21.42
N LYS A 471 -12.46 5.77 21.60
CA LYS A 471 -13.90 6.05 21.61
C LYS A 471 -14.24 7.25 22.51
N GLY A 472 -13.65 7.28 23.71
CA GLY A 472 -13.83 8.36 24.68
C GLY A 472 -13.48 9.76 24.16
N LYS A 473 -12.51 9.87 23.24
CA LYS A 473 -12.08 11.15 22.64
C LYS A 473 -13.18 11.81 21.80
N TYR A 474 -14.12 11.02 21.31
CA TYR A 474 -15.20 11.46 20.44
C TYR A 474 -16.57 11.47 21.14
N ASN A 475 -16.61 11.25 22.46
CA ASN A 475 -17.85 11.16 23.24
C ASN A 475 -18.78 12.36 23.03
N LYS A 476 -18.24 13.58 22.94
CA LYS A 476 -19.04 14.78 22.68
C LYS A 476 -19.79 14.68 21.35
N GLN A 477 -19.13 14.22 20.30
CA GLN A 477 -19.75 14.01 18.99
C GLN A 477 -20.72 12.82 19.01
N TYR A 478 -20.42 11.76 19.76
CA TYR A 478 -21.35 10.66 19.98
C TYR A 478 -22.65 11.11 20.63
N THR A 479 -22.59 11.93 21.69
CA THR A 479 -23.79 12.49 22.32
C THR A 479 -24.57 13.37 21.34
N LEU A 480 -23.87 14.16 20.52
CA LEU A 480 -24.56 14.92 19.46
C LEU A 480 -25.24 13.99 18.45
N LEU A 481 -24.65 12.84 18.14
CA LEU A 481 -25.19 11.86 17.19
C LEU A 481 -26.30 10.99 17.78
N SER A 482 -26.37 10.80 19.11
CA SER A 482 -27.44 10.03 19.74
C SER A 482 -28.79 10.73 19.67
N ASP A 483 -28.78 12.06 19.54
CA ASP A 483 -29.97 12.90 19.55
C ASP A 483 -30.39 13.35 18.13
N ILE A 484 -29.64 12.90 17.10
CA ILE A 484 -29.83 13.28 15.71
C ILE A 484 -30.83 12.36 15.02
N ASP A 485 -31.83 12.96 14.38
CA ASP A 485 -32.78 12.27 13.52
C ASP A 485 -32.18 11.93 12.14
N GLU A 486 -33.02 11.40 11.24
CA GLU A 486 -32.61 10.97 9.90
C GLU A 486 -32.05 12.09 9.01
N ASN A 487 -32.29 13.36 9.35
CA ASN A 487 -31.76 14.53 8.64
C ASN A 487 -30.59 15.20 9.36
N GLY A 488 -30.39 14.95 10.66
CA GLY A 488 -29.39 15.68 11.44
C GLY A 488 -27.94 15.37 11.08
N ILE A 489 -27.61 14.22 10.46
CA ILE A 489 -26.25 13.95 9.96
C ILE A 489 -25.85 14.96 8.87
N ASP A 490 -26.76 15.24 7.92
CA ASP A 490 -26.50 16.19 6.84
C ASP A 490 -26.29 17.61 7.38
N LEU A 491 -27.16 18.02 8.30
CA LEU A 491 -27.08 19.32 8.94
C LEU A 491 -25.77 19.46 9.72
N LEU A 492 -25.44 18.46 10.55
CA LEU A 492 -24.20 18.41 11.33
C LEU A 492 -22.97 18.54 10.43
N ILE A 493 -22.92 17.77 9.33
CA ILE A 493 -21.79 17.81 8.41
C ILE A 493 -21.69 19.17 7.74
N LYS A 494 -22.79 19.73 7.21
CA LYS A 494 -22.78 21.02 6.49
C LYS A 494 -22.37 22.17 7.39
N GLU A 495 -23.00 22.28 8.55
CA GLU A 495 -22.83 23.40 9.48
C GLU A 495 -21.52 23.36 10.25
N SER A 496 -20.89 22.19 10.36
CA SER A 496 -19.57 22.04 10.96
C SER A 496 -18.52 22.92 10.25
N LYS A 497 -18.06 23.96 10.96
CA LYS A 497 -16.97 24.84 10.50
C LYS A 497 -15.59 24.31 10.89
N LYS A 498 -15.51 23.48 11.93
CA LYS A 498 -14.28 22.92 12.50
C LYS A 498 -14.55 21.50 13.00
N ASN A 499 -13.49 20.71 13.18
CA ASN A 499 -13.56 19.34 13.74
C ASN A 499 -14.29 18.36 12.82
N ASN A 500 -14.26 18.57 11.50
CA ASN A 500 -14.87 17.64 10.53
C ASN A 500 -14.34 16.21 10.72
N PHE A 501 -13.05 16.06 11.01
CA PHE A 501 -12.44 14.77 11.31
C PHE A 501 -13.06 14.09 12.54
N HIS A 502 -13.38 14.82 13.60
CA HIS A 502 -13.95 14.22 14.82
C HIS A 502 -15.39 13.74 14.58
N ILE A 503 -16.16 14.47 13.77
CA ILE A 503 -17.50 14.04 13.35
C ILE A 503 -17.38 12.76 12.51
N PHE A 504 -16.43 12.72 11.58
CA PHE A 504 -16.17 11.53 10.77
C PHE A 504 -15.78 10.31 11.62
N GLN A 505 -14.90 10.50 12.60
CA GLN A 505 -14.50 9.42 13.52
C GLN A 505 -15.67 8.91 14.36
N ALA A 506 -16.53 9.79 14.89
CA ALA A 506 -17.72 9.36 15.62
C ALA A 506 -18.67 8.52 14.75
N LEU A 507 -18.85 8.87 13.48
CA LEU A 507 -19.65 8.09 12.53
C LEU A 507 -18.99 6.73 12.16
N ILE A 508 -17.66 6.68 12.00
CA ILE A 508 -16.92 5.41 11.84
C ILE A 508 -17.23 4.48 13.00
N PHE A 509 -17.13 5.01 14.21
CA PHE A 509 -17.34 4.27 15.42
C PHE A 509 -18.77 3.73 15.57
N LEU A 510 -19.78 4.50 15.16
CA LEU A 510 -21.16 3.98 15.05
C LEU A 510 -21.26 2.82 14.06
N LEU A 511 -20.55 2.86 12.93
CA LEU A 511 -20.49 1.73 11.99
C LEU A 511 -19.70 0.54 12.52
N LEU A 512 -18.67 0.77 13.34
CA LEU A 512 -17.94 -0.29 14.03
C LEU A 512 -18.83 -0.99 15.06
N GLU A 513 -19.76 -0.29 15.71
CA GLU A 513 -20.75 -0.87 16.62
C GLU A 513 -21.90 -1.55 15.89
N ASP A 514 -22.40 -0.93 14.83
CA ASP A 514 -23.48 -1.44 13.98
C ASP A 514 -23.26 -1.07 12.50
N PRO A 515 -22.73 -1.99 11.67
CA PRO A 515 -22.57 -1.77 10.23
C PRO A 515 -23.90 -1.54 9.50
N GLU A 516 -25.03 -1.90 10.10
CA GLU A 516 -26.38 -1.70 9.56
C GLU A 516 -27.07 -0.46 10.13
N ASN A 517 -26.31 0.46 10.73
CA ASN A 517 -26.85 1.69 11.32
C ASN A 517 -27.77 2.41 10.32
N ARG A 518 -29.07 2.42 10.64
CA ARG A 518 -30.14 2.87 9.73
C ARG A 518 -30.02 4.35 9.37
N ILE A 519 -29.56 5.18 10.30
CA ILE A 519 -29.42 6.63 10.10
C ILE A 519 -28.31 6.91 9.08
N ILE A 520 -27.15 6.25 9.24
CA ILE A 520 -26.03 6.36 8.30
C ILE A 520 -26.42 5.81 6.92
N GLU A 521 -27.14 4.68 6.88
CA GLU A 521 -27.62 4.11 5.61
C GLU A 521 -28.56 5.07 4.86
N LYS A 522 -29.49 5.72 5.57
CA LYS A 522 -30.38 6.73 4.99
C LYS A 522 -29.61 7.92 4.46
N PHE A 523 -28.61 8.41 5.21
CA PHE A 523 -27.73 9.48 4.75
C PHE A 523 -26.98 9.11 3.45
N ILE A 524 -26.40 7.91 3.38
CA ILE A 524 -25.71 7.40 2.17
C ILE A 524 -26.66 7.33 0.99
N LYS A 525 -27.87 6.78 1.18
CA LYS A 525 -28.91 6.66 0.15
C LYS A 525 -29.41 8.01 -0.34
N LYS A 526 -29.53 9.00 0.55
CA LYS A 526 -29.96 10.37 0.23
C LYS A 526 -28.89 11.13 -0.56
N TYR A 527 -27.61 10.86 -0.30
CA TYR A 527 -26.48 11.56 -0.94
C TYR A 527 -25.50 10.59 -1.60
N PRO A 528 -25.93 9.85 -2.63
CA PRO A 528 -25.08 8.85 -3.22
C PRO A 528 -23.90 9.53 -3.93
N ALA A 529 -22.68 9.12 -3.56
CA ALA A 529 -21.45 9.80 -3.95
C ALA A 529 -20.55 8.92 -4.82
N LYS A 530 -19.79 9.56 -5.71
CA LYS A 530 -18.65 8.98 -6.45
C LYS A 530 -17.45 9.92 -6.42
N TYR A 531 -16.28 9.37 -6.68
CA TYR A 531 -15.10 10.16 -6.98
C TYR A 531 -15.12 10.62 -8.44
N ASP A 532 -14.88 11.91 -8.66
CA ASP A 532 -14.67 12.48 -9.98
C ASP A 532 -13.16 12.70 -10.21
N PRO A 533 -12.52 11.92 -11.11
CA PRO A 533 -11.10 12.05 -11.37
C PRO A 533 -10.73 13.35 -12.11
N VAL A 534 -11.71 14.03 -12.74
CA VAL A 534 -11.46 15.31 -13.42
C VAL A 534 -11.29 16.42 -12.40
N THR A 535 -12.19 16.53 -11.43
CA THR A 535 -12.11 17.55 -10.38
C THR A 535 -11.21 17.14 -9.21
N GLY A 536 -10.99 15.84 -9.02
CA GLY A 536 -10.28 15.28 -7.86
C GLY A 536 -11.10 15.37 -6.57
N ARG A 537 -12.44 15.31 -6.70
CA ARG A 537 -13.42 15.54 -5.62
C ARG A 537 -14.51 14.48 -5.60
N PHE A 538 -15.23 14.41 -4.49
CA PHE A 538 -16.42 13.58 -4.35
C PHE A 538 -17.67 14.39 -4.69
N CYS A 539 -18.53 13.85 -5.54
CA CYS A 539 -19.75 14.50 -6.03
C CYS A 539 -20.91 13.51 -6.13
N HIS A 540 -22.11 14.01 -6.44
CA HIS A 540 -23.30 13.17 -6.63
C HIS A 540 -23.12 12.17 -7.80
N LEU A 541 -23.71 10.97 -7.71
CA LEU A 541 -23.59 9.93 -8.75
C LEU A 541 -23.96 10.40 -10.17
N THR A 542 -24.98 11.24 -10.29
CA THR A 542 -25.45 11.77 -11.59
C THR A 542 -24.59 12.91 -12.14
N CYS A 543 -23.58 13.37 -11.39
CA CYS A 543 -22.65 14.38 -11.85
C CYS A 543 -21.74 13.76 -12.94
N ASN A 544 -22.20 13.75 -14.18
CA ASN A 544 -21.41 13.37 -15.34
C ASN A 544 -20.77 14.65 -15.91
N TYR A 545 -19.55 14.95 -15.47
CA TYR A 545 -18.72 15.99 -16.11
C TYR A 545 -18.29 15.66 -17.56
N ARG A 546 -18.87 14.61 -18.17
CA ARG A 546 -18.78 14.31 -19.61
C ARG A 546 -19.98 14.77 -20.46
N GLN A 547 -20.98 15.45 -19.90
CA GLN A 547 -21.97 16.18 -20.71
C GLN A 547 -22.40 17.47 -20.01
N ILE A 548 -21.69 18.57 -20.29
CA ILE A 548 -22.34 19.89 -20.35
C ILE A 548 -22.17 20.40 -21.78
N GLN A 549 -23.03 19.89 -22.65
CA GLN A 549 -23.65 20.77 -23.64
C GLN A 549 -24.63 21.67 -22.87
N MET A 550 -24.16 22.84 -22.45
CA MET A 550 -24.98 24.04 -22.26
C MET A 550 -24.08 25.21 -22.66
N LEU A 551 -24.16 25.63 -23.91
CA LEU A 551 -24.99 26.76 -24.35
C LEU A 551 -24.61 28.07 -23.65
N HIS A 552 -23.97 28.95 -24.44
CA HIS A 552 -24.14 30.40 -24.47
C HIS A 552 -24.72 31.05 -23.21
N LYS A 553 -23.85 31.58 -22.33
CA LYS A 553 -24.00 32.89 -21.66
C LYS A 553 -22.86 33.09 -20.65
N PHE A 554 -21.65 33.38 -21.14
CA PHE A 554 -20.68 34.22 -20.42
C PHE A 554 -19.77 34.87 -21.46
N GLY A 555 -20.33 35.90 -22.11
CA GLY A 555 -19.53 36.92 -22.77
C GLY A 555 -18.89 37.83 -21.72
N GLN A 556 -17.71 38.33 -22.08
CA GLN A 556 -17.04 39.51 -21.53
C GLN A 556 -16.41 39.37 -20.13
N TYR A 557 -15.14 38.97 -20.11
CA TYR A 557 -14.12 39.67 -19.33
C TYR A 557 -12.92 39.92 -20.24
N PRO A 558 -12.39 41.16 -20.32
CA PRO A 558 -11.17 41.45 -21.06
C PRO A 558 -9.96 40.85 -20.32
N LEU A 559 -8.93 40.57 -21.12
CA LEU A 559 -7.66 39.90 -20.82
C LEU A 559 -6.92 40.44 -19.59
#